data_AF-A0A925KNF6-F1
#
_entry.id   AF-A0A925KNF6-F1
#
_cell.length_a   1.000
_cell.length_b   1.000
_cell.length_c   1.000
_cell.angle_alpha   90.00
_cell.angle_beta   90.00
_cell.angle_gamma   90.00
#
_symmetry.space_group_name_H-M   'P 1'
#
loop_
_entity.id
_entity.type
_entity.pdbx_description
1 polymer ?
#
loop_
_entity_poly.entity_id
_entity_poly.type
_entity_poly.pdbx_seq_one_letter_code
_entity_poly.pdbx_strand_id
1 'polypeptide(L)' 'VRQSLGAVLLLAGQPQRAERVFRESLAKAPNNGWALYGLAEVHKRSGNEQQMRAAERLLAKAWAGEKGTLDMARL' A
#
# COMPACT_ATOMS: atom_id res chain seq x y z
N VAL A 1 13.83 -0.27 -4.44
CA VAL A 1 14.11 1.16 -4.15
C VAL A 1 12.87 2.08 -4.22
N ARG A 2 11.80 1.79 -4.99
CA ARG A 2 10.57 2.62 -5.00
C ARG A 2 9.64 2.43 -3.77
N GLN A 3 9.74 1.28 -3.09
CA GLN A 3 9.08 1.02 -1.79
C GLN A 3 9.47 2.04 -0.70
N SER A 4 10.63 2.68 -0.87
CA SER A 4 11.21 3.60 0.10
C SER A 4 10.63 5.01 0.01
N LEU A 5 10.17 5.48 -1.16
CA LEU A 5 9.79 6.90 -1.32
C LEU A 5 8.53 7.27 -0.53
N GLY A 6 7.48 6.45 -0.61
CA GLY A 6 6.25 6.69 0.15
C GLY A 6 6.49 6.65 1.66
N ALA A 7 7.29 5.69 2.13
CA ALA A 7 7.68 5.58 3.54
C ALA A 7 8.55 6.76 4.00
N VAL A 8 9.52 7.18 3.20
CA VAL A 8 10.37 8.35 3.47
C VAL A 8 9.54 9.63 3.53
N LEU A 9 8.60 9.83 2.61
CA LEU A 9 7.70 10.98 2.63
C LEU A 9 6.82 10.99 3.89
N LEU A 10 6.38 9.81 4.34
CA LEU A 10 5.60 9.68 5.56
C LEU A 10 6.41 10.02 6.81
N LEU A 11 7.65 9.54 6.88
CA LEU A 11 8.59 9.85 7.96
C LEU A 11 9.01 11.32 7.94
N ALA A 12 9.10 11.92 6.76
CA ALA A 12 9.37 13.34 6.57
C ALA A 12 8.16 14.25 6.85
N GLY A 13 7.05 13.71 7.39
CA GLY A 13 5.86 14.50 7.74
C GLY A 13 5.08 15.02 6.53
N GLN A 14 5.21 14.37 5.37
CA GLN A 14 4.53 14.74 4.12
C GLN A 14 3.49 13.69 3.70
N PRO A 15 2.43 13.45 4.51
CA PRO A 15 1.46 12.38 4.26
C PRO A 15 0.72 12.52 2.93
N GLN A 16 0.44 13.75 2.46
CA GLN A 16 -0.25 14.00 1.19
C GLN A 16 0.60 13.60 -0.03
N ARG A 17 1.93 13.73 0.07
CA ARG A 17 2.83 13.27 -1.00
C ARG A 17 3.02 11.76 -0.93
N ALA A 18 3.13 11.20 0.27
CA ALA A 18 3.19 9.76 0.49
C ALA A 18 1.96 9.06 -0.10
N GLU A 19 0.76 9.59 0.18
CA GLU A 19 -0.51 9.09 -0.37
C GLU A 19 -0.48 8.97 -1.89
N ARG A 20 -0.03 10.02 -2.58
CA ARG A 20 0.03 10.05 -4.04
C ARG A 20 0.96 8.98 -4.59
N VAL A 21 2.16 8.83 -3.99
CA VAL A 21 3.12 7.81 -4.37
C VAL A 21 2.55 6.41 -4.17
N PHE A 22 1.84 6.16 -3.06
CA PHE A 22 1.20 4.87 -2.83
C PHE A 22 0.05 4.61 -3.81
N ARG A 23 -0.80 5.61 -4.11
CA ARG A 23 -1.86 5.51 -5.12
C ARG A 23 -1.31 5.22 -6.52
N GLU A 24 -0.24 5.89 -6.93
CA GLU A 24 0.46 5.62 -8.20
C GLU A 24 1.03 4.19 -8.24
N SER A 25 1.56 3.72 -7.11
CA SER A 25 2.05 2.34 -6.99
C SER A 25 0.91 1.32 -7.13
N LEU A 26 -0.27 1.61 -6.59
CA LEU A 26 -1.46 0.77 -6.77
C LEU A 26 -2.05 0.82 -8.17
N ALA A 27 -1.98 1.98 -8.84
CA ALA A 27 -2.41 2.07 -10.24
C ALA A 27 -1.58 1.15 -11.15
N LYS A 28 -0.30 0.94 -10.82
CA LYS A 28 0.59 0.01 -11.56
C LYS A 28 0.46 -1.44 -11.09
N ALA A 29 0.26 -1.64 -9.80
CA ALA A 29 0.15 -2.95 -9.17
C ALA A 29 -0.96 -2.91 -8.10
N PRO A 30 -2.22 -3.23 -8.47
CA PRO A 30 -3.37 -3.11 -7.59
C PRO A 30 -3.27 -3.92 -6.29
N ASN A 31 -2.52 -5.02 -6.32
CA ASN A 31 -2.28 -5.91 -5.18
C ASN A 31 -0.94 -5.64 -4.47
N ASN A 32 -0.31 -4.49 -4.68
CA ASN A 32 0.95 -4.17 -4.03
C ASN A 32 0.74 -3.95 -2.52
N GLY A 33 1.06 -4.97 -1.72
CA GLY A 33 0.90 -4.94 -0.26
C GLY A 33 1.64 -3.78 0.43
N TRP A 34 2.83 -3.40 -0.06
CA TRP A 34 3.56 -2.25 0.50
C TRP A 34 2.84 -0.93 0.29
N ALA A 35 2.20 -0.74 -0.87
CA ALA A 35 1.45 0.48 -1.15
C ALA A 35 0.13 0.55 -0.36
N LEU A 36 -0.54 -0.59 -0.19
CA LEU A 36 -1.74 -0.70 0.66
C LEU A 36 -1.42 -0.45 2.13
N TYR A 37 -0.33 -1.02 2.65
CA TYR A 37 0.15 -0.75 4.01
C TYR A 37 0.51 0.74 4.20
N GLY A 38 1.21 1.31 3.21
CA GLY A 38 1.55 2.73 3.21
C GLY A 38 0.32 3.65 3.27
N LEU A 39 -0.72 3.36 2.49
CA LEU A 39 -1.99 4.11 2.55
C LEU A 39 -2.69 3.97 3.91
N ALA A 40 -2.70 2.78 4.50
CA ALA A 40 -3.29 2.60 5.83
C ALA A 40 -2.60 3.51 6.86
N GLU A 41 -1.26 3.57 6.86
CA GLU A 41 -0.50 4.41 7.78
C GLU A 41 -0.67 5.92 7.49
N VAL A 42 -0.78 6.33 6.22
CA VAL A 42 -1.16 7.71 5.85
C VAL A 42 -2.50 8.07 6.48
N HIS A 43 -3.53 7.25 6.24
CA HIS A 43 -4.88 7.53 6.71
C HIS A 43 -4.98 7.50 8.23
N LYS A 44 -4.21 6.63 8.89
CA LYS A 44 -4.07 6.62 10.34
C LYS A 44 -3.53 7.94 10.89
N ARG A 45 -2.47 8.50 10.28
CA ARG A 45 -1.90 9.79 10.69
C ARG A 45 -2.83 10.97 10.39
N SER A 46 -3.66 10.87 9.37
CA SER A 46 -4.67 11.89 9.04
C SER A 46 -5.98 11.76 9.83
N GLY A 47 -6.13 10.77 10.71
CA GLY A 47 -7.36 10.52 11.47
C GLY A 47 -8.52 9.95 10.64
N ASN A 48 -8.24 9.49 9.42
CA ASN A 48 -9.23 8.98 8.47
C ASN A 48 -9.45 7.47 8.67
N GLU A 49 -10.06 7.08 9.78
CA GLU A 49 -10.22 5.65 10.15
C GLU A 49 -10.96 4.81 9.09
N GLN A 50 -11.97 5.36 8.41
CA GLN A 50 -12.68 4.63 7.37
C GLN A 50 -11.75 4.23 6.21
N GLN A 51 -10.89 5.15 5.78
CA GLN A 51 -9.95 4.91 4.68
C GLN A 51 -8.80 4.00 5.12
N MET A 52 -8.34 4.12 6.37
CA MET A 52 -7.40 3.18 6.97
C MET A 52 -7.96 1.76 6.96
N ARG A 53 -9.16 1.53 7.50
CA ARG A 53 -9.82 0.21 7.52
C ARG A 53 -10.09 -0.34 6.11
N ALA A 54 -10.33 0.53 5.12
CA ALA A 54 -10.45 0.10 3.73
C ALA A 54 -9.12 -0.40 3.17
N ALA A 55 -8.03 0.36 3.39
CA ALA A 55 -6.68 -0.03 2.97
C ALA A 55 -6.21 -1.32 3.65
N GLU A 56 -6.48 -1.50 4.95
CA GLU A 56 -6.15 -2.74 5.69
C GLU A 56 -6.91 -3.96 5.16
N ARG A 57 -8.19 -3.82 4.81
CA ARG A 57 -8.96 -4.92 4.21
C ARG A 57 -8.42 -5.31 2.85
N LEU A 58 -8.06 -4.33 2.02
CA LEU A 58 -7.43 -4.57 0.73
C LEU A 58 -6.06 -5.23 0.90
N LEU A 59 -5.28 -4.79 1.90
CA LEU A 59 -3.99 -5.38 2.24
C LEU A 59 -4.11 -6.84 2.64
N ALA A 60 -5.06 -7.15 3.53
CA ALA A 60 -5.35 -8.51 3.94
C ALA A 60 -5.75 -9.39 2.74
N LYS A 61 -6.56 -8.85 1.82
CA LYS A 61 -6.94 -9.55 0.58
C LYS A 61 -5.77 -9.73 -0.39
N ALA A 62 -4.91 -8.73 -0.53
CA ALA A 62 -3.75 -8.78 -1.41
C ALA A 62 -2.71 -9.80 -0.90
N TRP A 63 -2.39 -9.80 0.40
CA TRP A 63 -1.48 -10.78 0.99
C TRP A 63 -2.09 -12.19 1.09
N ALA A 64 -3.40 -12.32 1.26
CA ALA A 64 -4.08 -13.62 1.14
C ALA A 64 -4.10 -14.13 -0.33
N GLY A 65 -4.19 -13.22 -1.30
CA GLY A 65 -4.21 -13.52 -2.73
C GLY A 65 -2.83 -13.79 -3.34
N GLU A 66 -1.75 -13.17 -2.84
CA GLU A 66 -0.38 -13.41 -3.33
C GLU A 66 0.14 -14.81 -2.99
N LYS A 67 -0.42 -15.50 -1.98
CA LYS A 67 -0.21 -16.95 -1.79
C LYS A 67 -0.74 -17.81 -2.94
N GLY A 68 -1.49 -17.24 -3.88
CA GLY A 68 -2.10 -17.91 -5.04
C GLY A 68 -1.48 -17.59 -6.40
N THR A 69 -0.34 -16.86 -6.46
CA THR A 69 0.46 -16.76 -7.70
C THR A 69 1.79 -17.50 -7.57
N LEU A 70 1.76 -18.65 -6.88
CA LEU A 70 2.67 -19.75 -7.18
C LEU A 70 2.11 -20.50 -8.39
N ASP A 71 2.17 -19.88 -9.56
CA ASP A 71 2.10 -20.66 -10.78
C ASP A 71 3.49 -21.26 -10.98
N MET A 72 3.69 -22.50 -10.51
CA MET A 72 4.79 -23.37 -10.94
C MET A 72 4.61 -23.77 -12.43
N ALA A 73 4.27 -22.83 -13.30
CA ALA A 73 4.16 -23.03 -14.75
C ALA A 73 4.91 -21.93 -15.53
N ARG A 74 5.89 -21.29 -14.88
CA ARG A 74 6.94 -20.51 -15.55
C ARG A 74 8.34 -21.04 -15.24
N LEU A 75 8.44 -22.37 -15.14
CA LEU A 75 9.66 -23.10 -15.48
C LEU A 75 9.66 -23.35 -16.99
#